data_AF-A0A1I8H835-F1
#
_entry.id   AF-A0A1I8H835-F1
#
_cell.length_a   1.000
_cell.length_b   1.000
_cell.length_c   1.000
_cell.angle_alpha   90.00
_cell.angle_beta   90.00
_cell.angle_gamma   90.00
#
_symmetry.space_group_name_H-M   'P 1'
#
loop_
_entity.id
_entity.type
_entity.pdbx_description
1 polymer ?
#
loop_
_entity_poly.entity_id
_entity_poly.type
_entity_poly.pdbx_seq_one_letter_code
_entity_poly.pdbx_strand_id
1 'polypeptide(L)'
;MSLATSKTEQEFPECKFSDFWVRKMRTFYRQTDAVGNGYLCLDDMIEISTTILDSFPKMNSFNGDSLVKAMIDFWFGFMCTSVDEHHRCNHQLLENDFIENMKRVVNTTFKEKFFESIVTPIFKAADCDEDGLISNLEFKTLMQAFKVIDRDSDTIFKIQDTDRKGKMSLATFRATWANYFFSEDQKIGLKVFGPLVNYKRPEDFGEVGCGPFWEGKMRCMFRRLDISGEGRISCQDFIQIARSLCQRGHLDRKKSNAVMRAILTIWVKYIALDKDGKHFASINEKDFIKNMRALINGEFRHEIDQFGWTFFKAVETSGDGYIQLQEYRNIQEAWGVSREEADGFYKVLDVDKDGRLSSDEYLNAWCDYFLGEDPQSKFRALFGPVITKPPEAR
;
A
#
# COMPACT_ATOMS: atom_id res chain seq x y z
N MET A 1 9.93 1.46 29.17
CA MET A 1 9.52 2.86 28.90
C MET A 1 8.06 2.82 28.47
N SER A 2 7.21 3.65 29.07
CA SER A 2 5.80 3.72 28.67
C SER A 2 5.70 4.35 27.28
N LEU A 3 4.95 3.71 26.38
CA LEU A 3 4.60 4.26 25.06
C LEU A 3 3.45 5.28 25.14
N ALA A 4 2.78 5.34 26.29
CA ALA A 4 1.73 6.32 26.53
C ALA A 4 2.32 7.73 26.57
N THR A 5 1.66 8.64 25.87
CA THR A 5 2.08 10.03 25.73
C THR A 5 0.91 10.91 26.05
N SER A 6 1.13 11.96 26.84
CA SER A 6 0.16 13.03 27.06
C SER A 6 0.49 14.29 26.26
N LYS A 7 1.55 14.24 25.45
CA LYS A 7 2.01 15.38 24.66
C LYS A 7 0.98 15.79 23.61
N THR A 8 0.66 17.07 23.59
CA THR A 8 -0.04 17.74 22.50
C THR A 8 0.89 17.96 21.30
N GLU A 9 0.33 18.29 20.14
CA GLU A 9 1.10 18.57 18.93
C GLU A 9 2.13 19.69 19.14
N GLN A 10 1.80 20.70 19.95
CA GLN A 10 2.69 21.84 20.23
C GLN A 10 3.97 21.46 20.98
N GLU A 11 3.95 20.36 21.73
CA GLU A 11 5.09 19.90 22.52
C GLU A 11 6.08 19.05 21.72
N PHE A 12 5.72 18.63 20.50
CA PHE A 12 6.64 17.94 19.61
C PHE A 12 7.56 18.94 18.90
N PRO A 13 8.85 18.61 18.69
CA PRO A 13 9.71 19.41 17.83
C PRO A 13 9.17 19.43 16.39
N GLU A 14 9.69 20.34 15.57
CA GLU A 14 9.42 20.29 14.14
C GLU A 14 9.87 18.95 13.54
N CYS A 15 9.01 18.35 12.73
CA CYS A 15 9.33 17.15 11.96
C CYS A 15 10.49 17.46 11.02
N LYS A 16 11.53 16.61 11.03
CA LYS A 16 12.67 16.65 10.10
C LYS A 16 12.55 15.61 8.98
N PHE A 17 11.38 14.97 8.88
CA PHE A 17 10.98 14.03 7.83
C PHE A 17 11.87 12.79 7.76
N SER A 18 12.16 12.22 8.93
CA SER A 18 12.84 10.93 9.07
C SER A 18 12.16 9.82 8.26
N ASP A 19 12.89 8.75 7.92
CA ASP A 19 12.31 7.53 7.30
C ASP A 19 11.08 7.03 8.06
N PHE A 20 11.16 7.02 9.40
CA PHE A 20 10.07 6.63 10.26
C PHE A 20 8.83 7.52 10.08
N TRP A 21 9.00 8.84 9.97
CA TRP A 21 7.91 9.77 9.71
C TRP A 21 7.30 9.55 8.32
N VAL A 22 8.12 9.41 7.28
CA VAL A 22 7.66 9.15 5.91
C VAL A 22 6.83 7.88 5.86
N ARG A 23 7.28 6.80 6.49
CA ARG A 23 6.55 5.53 6.54
C ARG A 23 5.21 5.63 7.27
N LYS A 24 5.09 6.48 8.30
CA LYS A 24 3.79 6.81 8.90
C LYS A 24 2.87 7.52 7.91
N MET A 25 3.37 8.51 7.17
CA MET A 25 2.53 9.20 6.19
C MET A 25 2.10 8.28 5.04
N ARG A 26 2.97 7.39 4.55
CA ARG A 26 2.61 6.34 3.58
C ARG A 26 1.54 5.39 4.10
N THR A 27 1.67 4.98 5.36
CA THR A 27 0.69 4.11 6.00
C THR A 27 -0.65 4.82 6.13
N PHE A 28 -0.64 6.09 6.52
CA PHE A 28 -1.85 6.91 6.58
C PHE A 28 -2.50 7.06 5.20
N TYR A 29 -1.73 7.41 4.18
CA TYR A 29 -2.21 7.48 2.79
C TYR A 29 -2.95 6.21 2.37
N ARG A 30 -2.33 5.04 2.56
CA ARG A 30 -2.93 3.74 2.22
C ARG A 30 -4.24 3.47 2.96
N GLN A 31 -4.31 3.85 4.24
CA GLN A 31 -5.51 3.67 5.06
C GLN A 31 -6.63 4.66 4.74
N THR A 32 -6.26 5.80 4.14
CA THR A 32 -7.19 6.86 3.75
C THR A 32 -7.72 6.70 2.33
N ASP A 33 -7.12 5.85 1.48
CA ASP A 33 -7.68 5.45 0.17
C ASP A 33 -8.88 4.52 0.42
N ALA A 34 -9.99 5.11 0.83
CA ALA A 34 -11.21 4.43 1.24
C ALA A 34 -11.92 3.80 0.05
N VAL A 35 -11.92 4.47 -1.10
CA VAL A 35 -12.46 3.95 -2.36
C VAL A 35 -11.63 2.77 -2.89
N GLY A 36 -10.33 2.74 -2.60
CA GLY A 36 -9.41 1.68 -3.01
C GLY A 36 -9.00 1.78 -4.47
N ASN A 37 -8.90 2.99 -5.00
CA ASN A 37 -8.56 3.25 -6.40
C ASN A 37 -7.04 3.45 -6.63
N GLY A 38 -6.24 3.47 -5.55
CA GLY A 38 -4.78 3.63 -5.60
C GLY A 38 -4.31 5.07 -5.57
N TYR A 39 -5.22 6.04 -5.46
CA TYR A 39 -4.92 7.45 -5.22
C TYR A 39 -5.85 8.01 -4.13
N LEU A 40 -5.58 9.22 -3.64
CA LEU A 40 -6.54 9.94 -2.81
C LEU A 40 -7.30 10.96 -3.65
N CYS A 41 -8.59 11.08 -3.43
CA CYS A 41 -9.45 12.14 -3.96
C CYS A 41 -10.47 12.60 -2.91
N LEU A 42 -11.32 13.57 -3.28
CA LEU A 42 -12.37 14.05 -2.41
C LEU A 42 -13.38 12.94 -2.03
N ASP A 43 -13.62 11.97 -2.93
CA ASP A 43 -14.53 10.86 -2.66
C ASP A 43 -14.05 9.98 -1.50
N ASP A 44 -12.74 9.84 -1.29
CA ASP A 44 -12.20 9.12 -0.14
C ASP A 44 -12.57 9.79 1.19
N MET A 45 -12.55 11.13 1.24
CA MET A 45 -12.96 11.88 2.42
C MET A 45 -14.45 11.69 2.72
N ILE A 46 -15.27 11.66 1.67
CA ILE A 46 -16.71 11.45 1.76
C ILE A 46 -17.00 10.02 2.21
N GLU A 47 -16.30 9.03 1.66
CA GLU A 47 -16.46 7.62 2.01
C GLU A 47 -16.07 7.34 3.46
N ILE A 48 -14.96 7.91 3.95
CA ILE A 48 -14.58 7.81 5.37
C ILE A 48 -15.66 8.43 6.25
N SER A 49 -16.11 9.64 5.92
CA SER A 49 -17.16 10.33 6.67
C SER A 49 -18.44 9.50 6.71
N THR A 50 -18.87 8.97 5.56
CA THR A 50 -20.07 8.15 5.42
C THR A 50 -19.95 6.87 6.24
N THR A 51 -18.80 6.19 6.18
CA THR A 51 -18.55 4.98 6.97
C THR A 51 -18.63 5.26 8.48
N ILE A 52 -18.10 6.39 8.94
CA ILE A 52 -18.20 6.79 10.35
C ILE A 52 -19.67 7.07 10.71
N LEU A 53 -20.39 7.86 9.90
CA LEU A 53 -21.80 8.18 10.14
C LEU A 53 -22.67 6.92 10.24
N ASP A 54 -22.49 5.97 9.32
CA ASP A 54 -23.23 4.69 9.30
C ASP A 54 -22.90 3.81 10.51
N SER A 55 -21.64 3.87 10.97
CA SER A 55 -21.18 3.09 12.12
C SER A 55 -21.67 3.65 13.46
N PHE A 56 -22.09 4.92 13.48
CA PHE A 56 -22.49 5.67 14.67
C PHE A 56 -23.91 6.26 14.50
N PRO A 57 -24.97 5.43 14.41
CA PRO A 57 -26.32 5.88 14.05
C PRO A 57 -27.01 6.76 15.09
N LYS A 58 -26.44 6.88 16.30
CA LYS A 58 -26.92 7.76 17.37
C LYS A 58 -26.24 9.13 17.37
N MET A 59 -25.26 9.34 16.50
CA MET A 59 -24.57 10.62 16.37
C MET A 59 -25.57 11.72 16.04
N ASN A 60 -25.50 12.83 16.77
CA ASN A 60 -26.32 13.99 16.45
C ASN A 60 -25.89 14.62 15.10
N SER A 61 -26.83 15.26 14.41
CA SER A 61 -26.58 15.80 13.06
C SER A 61 -25.49 16.87 13.03
N PHE A 62 -25.36 17.67 14.09
CA PHE A 62 -24.34 18.72 14.17
C PHE A 62 -22.91 18.13 14.20
N ASN A 63 -22.69 17.05 14.95
CA ASN A 63 -21.41 16.35 14.98
C ASN A 63 -21.12 15.68 13.63
N GLY A 64 -22.16 15.15 12.97
CA GLY A 64 -22.03 14.61 11.61
C GLY A 64 -21.60 15.67 10.59
N ASP A 65 -22.27 16.82 10.57
CA ASP A 65 -21.90 17.95 9.70
C ASP A 65 -20.48 18.45 10.00
N SER A 66 -20.11 18.51 11.28
CA SER A 66 -18.77 18.90 11.72
C SER A 66 -17.70 17.90 11.26
N LEU A 67 -17.99 16.60 11.24
CA LEU A 67 -17.09 15.56 10.75
C LEU A 67 -16.86 15.69 9.24
N VAL A 68 -17.93 15.81 8.46
CA VAL A 68 -17.83 15.95 7.00
C VAL A 68 -17.02 17.21 6.66
N LYS A 69 -17.31 18.33 7.33
CA LYS A 69 -16.53 19.57 7.17
C LYS A 69 -15.05 19.35 7.51
N ALA A 70 -14.74 18.64 8.59
CA ALA A 70 -13.36 18.35 8.99
C ALA A 70 -12.61 17.53 7.93
N MET A 71 -13.25 16.53 7.32
CA MET A 71 -12.63 15.72 6.26
C MET A 71 -12.42 16.52 4.98
N ILE A 72 -13.36 17.39 4.62
CA ILE A 72 -13.19 18.34 3.49
C ILE A 72 -12.05 19.32 3.80
N ASP A 73 -12.02 19.92 4.98
CA ASP A 73 -10.95 20.82 5.40
C ASP A 73 -9.59 20.10 5.44
N PHE A 74 -9.56 18.81 5.74
CA PHE A 74 -8.34 18.02 5.68
C PHE A 74 -7.83 17.93 4.24
N TRP A 75 -8.70 17.53 3.32
CA TRP A 75 -8.37 17.44 1.90
C TRP A 75 -7.90 18.78 1.33
N PHE A 76 -8.69 19.83 1.49
CA PHE A 76 -8.38 21.15 0.93
C PHE A 76 -7.25 21.85 1.69
N GLY A 77 -7.19 21.74 3.01
CA GLY A 77 -6.27 22.50 3.84
C GLY A 77 -4.87 21.91 3.91
N PHE A 78 -4.74 20.58 3.79
CA PHE A 78 -3.48 19.90 4.11
C PHE A 78 -3.05 18.87 3.06
N MET A 79 -3.95 17.98 2.63
CA MET A 79 -3.56 16.86 1.76
C MET A 79 -3.31 17.31 0.32
N CYS A 80 -4.19 18.13 -0.26
CA CYS A 80 -4.20 18.49 -1.67
C CYS A 80 -3.75 19.94 -1.91
N THR A 81 -2.64 20.36 -1.29
CA THR A 81 -2.20 21.77 -1.29
C THR A 81 -1.29 22.16 -2.45
N SER A 82 -0.80 21.19 -3.24
CA SER A 82 0.05 21.42 -4.43
C SER A 82 -0.68 22.00 -5.63
N VAL A 83 -2.01 21.90 -5.68
CA VAL A 83 -2.84 22.37 -6.79
C VAL A 83 -3.75 23.50 -6.37
N ASP A 84 -4.16 24.33 -7.34
CA ASP A 84 -5.11 25.42 -7.10
C ASP A 84 -6.43 24.89 -6.53
N GLU A 85 -7.03 25.67 -5.64
CA GLU A 85 -8.24 25.28 -4.91
C GLU A 85 -9.38 24.80 -5.82
N HIS A 86 -9.59 25.47 -6.96
CA HIS A 86 -10.60 25.13 -7.96
C HIS A 86 -10.40 23.75 -8.60
N HIS A 87 -9.17 23.23 -8.62
CA HIS A 87 -8.85 21.93 -9.19
C HIS A 87 -8.88 20.80 -8.16
N ARG A 88 -8.88 21.09 -6.85
CA ARG A 88 -8.80 20.09 -5.77
C ARG A 88 -9.99 19.14 -5.74
N CYS A 89 -11.18 19.55 -6.20
CA CYS A 89 -12.38 18.69 -6.20
C CYS A 89 -12.22 17.44 -7.07
N ASN A 90 -11.46 17.54 -8.18
CA ASN A 90 -11.31 16.47 -9.16
C ASN A 90 -9.87 15.94 -9.22
N HIS A 91 -9.02 16.35 -8.28
CA HIS A 91 -7.61 15.97 -8.31
C HIS A 91 -7.41 14.56 -7.75
N GLN A 92 -6.58 13.79 -8.44
CA GLN A 92 -6.10 12.49 -8.00
C GLN A 92 -4.71 12.67 -7.41
N LEU A 93 -4.61 12.57 -6.09
CA LEU A 93 -3.39 12.82 -5.35
C LEU A 93 -2.62 11.50 -5.14
N LEU A 94 -1.47 11.39 -5.80
CA LEU A 94 -0.56 10.26 -5.65
C LEU A 94 0.22 10.33 -4.33
N GLU A 95 0.74 9.19 -3.87
CA GLU A 95 1.35 9.05 -2.55
C GLU A 95 2.51 10.03 -2.32
N ASN A 96 3.39 10.23 -3.31
CA ASN A 96 4.52 11.15 -3.13
C ASN A 96 4.08 12.61 -3.08
N ASP A 97 3.11 13.01 -3.91
CA ASP A 97 2.56 14.36 -3.85
C ASP A 97 1.86 14.61 -2.51
N PHE A 98 1.18 13.59 -1.98
CA PHE A 98 0.64 13.63 -0.62
C PHE A 98 1.74 13.82 0.42
N ILE A 99 2.82 13.04 0.37
CA ILE A 99 3.95 13.18 1.32
C ILE A 99 4.57 14.58 1.23
N GLU A 100 4.82 15.08 0.02
CA GLU A 100 5.39 16.42 -0.19
C GLU A 100 4.45 17.52 0.31
N ASN A 101 3.14 17.39 0.08
CA ASN A 101 2.15 18.31 0.63
C ASN A 101 2.17 18.28 2.16
N MET A 102 2.19 17.09 2.77
CA MET A 102 2.28 16.95 4.22
C MET A 102 3.56 17.56 4.78
N LYS A 103 4.72 17.40 4.12
CA LYS A 103 5.98 18.04 4.54
C LYS A 103 5.88 19.56 4.58
N ARG A 104 5.19 20.19 3.61
CA ARG A 104 5.01 21.65 3.57
C ARG A 104 4.15 22.18 4.71
N VAL A 105 3.10 21.44 5.10
CA VAL A 105 2.08 21.94 6.03
C VAL A 105 2.24 21.42 7.46
N VAL A 106 2.88 20.26 7.68
CA VAL A 106 2.89 19.59 8.98
C VAL A 106 3.48 20.45 10.08
N ASN A 107 4.53 21.23 9.82
CA ASN A 107 5.15 22.10 10.82
C ASN A 107 4.48 23.48 10.96
N THR A 108 3.48 23.79 10.13
CA THR A 108 2.83 25.11 10.04
C THR A 108 1.32 25.00 10.27
N THR A 109 0.52 25.25 9.23
CA THR A 109 -0.94 25.34 9.32
C THR A 109 -1.59 24.06 9.83
N PHE A 110 -1.03 22.89 9.52
CA PHE A 110 -1.54 21.62 10.03
C PHE A 110 -1.37 21.53 11.54
N LYS A 111 -0.19 21.87 12.07
CA LYS A 111 0.08 21.86 13.51
C LYS A 111 -0.81 22.83 14.28
N GLU A 112 -1.01 24.03 13.72
CA GLU A 112 -1.85 25.08 14.33
C GLU A 112 -3.33 24.68 14.41
N LYS A 113 -3.84 24.04 13.35
CA LYS A 113 -5.26 23.68 13.22
C LYS A 113 -5.57 22.25 13.65
N PHE A 114 -4.55 21.43 13.94
CA PHE A 114 -4.67 20.00 14.18
C PHE A 114 -5.78 19.64 15.17
N PHE A 115 -5.79 20.31 16.32
CA PHE A 115 -6.73 19.99 17.39
C PHE A 115 -8.18 20.36 17.01
N GLU A 116 -8.40 21.60 16.59
CA GLU A 116 -9.75 22.12 16.31
C GLU A 116 -10.34 21.58 15.01
N SER A 117 -9.52 21.43 13.96
CA SER A 117 -10.00 21.06 12.63
C SER A 117 -10.03 19.56 12.38
N ILE A 118 -9.23 18.75 13.10
CA ILE A 118 -9.13 17.30 12.85
C ILE A 118 -9.55 16.50 14.09
N VAL A 119 -8.87 16.70 15.22
CA VAL A 119 -9.06 15.84 16.40
C VAL A 119 -10.45 16.01 17.00
N THR A 120 -10.89 17.25 17.25
CA THR A 120 -12.16 17.53 17.93
C THR A 120 -13.39 17.02 17.16
N PRO A 121 -13.53 17.25 15.83
CA PRO A 121 -14.67 16.74 15.07
C PRO A 121 -14.74 15.22 15.04
N ILE A 122 -13.59 14.55 14.87
CA ILE A 122 -13.53 13.08 14.86
C ILE A 122 -13.86 12.50 16.24
N PHE A 123 -13.35 13.12 17.30
CA PHE A 123 -13.68 12.70 18.67
C PHE A 123 -15.18 12.80 18.94
N LYS A 124 -15.79 13.95 18.64
CA LYS A 124 -17.23 14.19 18.85
C LYS A 124 -18.12 13.30 17.99
N ALA A 125 -17.65 12.89 16.81
CA ALA A 125 -18.35 11.92 15.99
C ALA A 125 -18.32 10.52 16.64
N ALA A 126 -17.19 10.11 17.21
CA ALA A 126 -17.04 8.81 17.85
C ALA A 126 -17.67 8.73 19.26
N ASP A 127 -17.72 9.84 20.01
CA ASP A 127 -18.36 9.98 21.33
C ASP A 127 -19.88 10.05 21.18
N CYS A 128 -20.51 8.90 20.99
CA CYS A 128 -21.93 8.77 20.67
C CYS A 128 -22.85 8.88 21.88
N ASP A 129 -22.36 8.54 23.08
CA ASP A 129 -23.12 8.69 24.32
C ASP A 129 -22.93 10.06 24.99
N GLU A 130 -22.11 10.93 24.38
CA GLU A 130 -21.79 12.30 24.79
C GLU A 130 -21.24 12.36 26.23
N ASP A 131 -20.55 11.30 26.67
CA ASP A 131 -19.96 11.22 28.01
C ASP A 131 -18.57 11.87 28.09
N GLY A 132 -18.05 12.36 26.96
CA GLY A 132 -16.76 13.03 26.86
C GLY A 132 -15.58 12.06 26.81
N LEU A 133 -15.83 10.78 26.59
CA LEU A 133 -14.84 9.71 26.52
C LEU A 133 -15.12 8.80 25.31
N ILE A 134 -14.09 8.09 24.87
CA ILE A 134 -14.18 7.07 23.81
C ILE A 134 -13.90 5.70 24.43
N SER A 135 -14.87 4.80 24.39
CA SER A 135 -14.67 3.39 24.74
C SER A 135 -13.82 2.65 23.71
N ASN A 136 -13.29 1.47 24.06
CA ASN A 136 -12.54 0.65 23.09
C ASN A 136 -13.40 0.28 21.87
N LEU A 137 -14.69 0.02 22.07
CA LEU A 137 -15.60 -0.29 20.97
C LEU A 137 -15.73 0.90 20.00
N GLU A 138 -15.95 2.12 20.52
CA GLU A 138 -16.02 3.32 19.69
C GLU A 138 -14.71 3.62 18.98
N PHE A 139 -13.57 3.50 19.67
CA PHE A 139 -12.26 3.66 19.04
C PHE A 139 -12.07 2.66 17.90
N LYS A 140 -12.36 1.38 18.14
CA LYS A 140 -12.24 0.32 17.13
C LYS A 140 -13.13 0.60 15.92
N THR A 141 -14.40 0.92 16.16
CA THR A 141 -15.38 1.25 15.11
C THR A 141 -14.93 2.45 14.28
N LEU A 142 -14.42 3.51 14.93
CA LEU A 142 -13.85 4.66 14.23
C LEU A 142 -12.67 4.25 13.35
N MET A 143 -11.74 3.46 13.89
CA MET A 143 -10.53 3.07 13.17
C MET A 143 -10.81 2.14 11.97
N GLN A 144 -11.93 1.42 11.96
CA GLN A 144 -12.39 0.62 10.81
C GLN A 144 -12.71 1.50 9.59
N ALA A 145 -13.16 2.75 9.78
CA ALA A 145 -13.35 3.70 8.67
C ALA A 145 -12.03 4.06 7.98
N PHE A 146 -10.91 3.94 8.69
CA PHE A 146 -9.56 4.05 8.16
C PHE A 146 -8.95 2.68 7.81
N LYS A 147 -9.78 1.66 7.59
CA LYS A 147 -9.37 0.29 7.22
C LYS A 147 -8.37 -0.36 8.20
N VAL A 148 -8.28 0.13 9.44
CA VAL A 148 -7.43 -0.46 10.48
C VAL A 148 -8.14 -1.64 11.09
N ILE A 149 -7.43 -2.78 11.18
CA ILE A 149 -7.98 -4.00 11.76
C ILE A 149 -8.12 -3.90 13.27
N ASP A 150 -9.15 -4.56 13.80
CA ASP A 150 -9.49 -4.60 15.22
C ASP A 150 -8.30 -4.84 16.16
N ARG A 151 -7.45 -5.81 15.82
CA ARG A 151 -6.28 -6.18 16.63
C ARG A 151 -5.32 -5.00 16.84
N ASP A 152 -5.11 -4.21 15.79
CA ASP A 152 -4.15 -3.10 15.84
C ASP A 152 -4.77 -1.91 16.59
N SER A 153 -6.07 -1.65 16.39
CA SER A 153 -6.85 -0.69 17.19
C SER A 153 -6.83 -1.02 18.68
N ASP A 154 -7.09 -2.28 19.05
CA ASP A 154 -7.01 -2.78 20.43
C ASP A 154 -5.62 -2.57 21.04
N THR A 155 -4.58 -2.74 20.24
CA THR A 155 -3.18 -2.56 20.69
C THR A 155 -2.93 -1.10 21.04
N ILE A 156 -3.37 -0.18 20.19
CA ILE A 156 -3.24 1.26 20.45
C ILE A 156 -4.06 1.69 21.66
N PHE A 157 -5.30 1.21 21.77
CA PHE A 157 -6.16 1.51 22.91
C PHE A 157 -5.52 1.05 24.22
N LYS A 158 -5.02 -0.19 24.29
CA LYS A 158 -4.34 -0.75 25.48
C LYS A 158 -3.05 0.01 25.84
N ILE A 159 -2.32 0.52 24.86
CA ILE A 159 -1.13 1.35 25.12
C ILE A 159 -1.52 2.66 25.82
N GLN A 160 -2.66 3.24 25.46
CA GLN A 160 -3.12 4.54 25.96
C GLN A 160 -3.95 4.45 27.24
N ASP A 161 -4.69 3.36 27.45
CA ASP A 161 -5.49 3.06 28.65
C ASP A 161 -4.61 2.63 29.84
N THR A 162 -3.67 3.50 30.22
CA THR A 162 -2.67 3.23 31.26
C THR A 162 -3.26 3.08 32.66
N ASP A 163 -4.39 3.73 32.93
CA ASP A 163 -5.11 3.66 34.20
C ASP A 163 -6.21 2.59 34.21
N ARG A 164 -6.35 1.81 33.12
CA ARG A 164 -7.30 0.71 32.95
C ARG A 164 -8.75 1.14 33.22
N LYS A 165 -9.10 2.34 32.77
CA LYS A 165 -10.47 2.85 32.84
C LYS A 165 -11.35 2.30 31.72
N GLY A 166 -10.76 1.71 30.68
CA GLY A 166 -11.49 1.18 29.53
C GLY A 166 -12.09 2.27 28.64
N LYS A 167 -11.69 3.54 28.85
CA LYS A 167 -12.16 4.72 28.14
C LYS A 167 -11.02 5.73 27.96
N MET A 168 -10.97 6.38 26.80
CA MET A 168 -9.99 7.41 26.45
C MET A 168 -10.61 8.80 26.49
N SER A 169 -9.99 9.73 27.21
CA SER A 169 -10.41 11.15 27.18
C SER A 169 -9.99 11.85 25.88
N LEU A 170 -10.60 13.00 25.59
CA LEU A 170 -10.20 13.87 24.47
C LEU A 170 -8.70 14.22 24.51
N ALA A 171 -8.14 14.44 25.70
CA ALA A 171 -6.70 14.70 25.86
C ALA A 171 -5.84 13.50 25.42
N THR A 172 -6.25 12.29 25.79
CA THR A 172 -5.54 11.05 25.43
C THR A 172 -5.68 10.76 23.94
N PHE A 173 -6.88 10.96 23.38
CA PHE A 173 -7.14 10.83 21.95
C PHE A 173 -6.30 11.82 21.13
N ARG A 174 -6.27 13.10 21.54
CA ARG A 174 -5.40 14.14 20.95
C ARG A 174 -3.93 13.72 20.99
N ALA A 175 -3.43 13.28 22.13
CA ALA A 175 -2.02 12.91 22.28
C ALA A 175 -1.65 11.69 21.43
N THR A 176 -2.58 10.74 21.27
CA THR A 176 -2.43 9.55 20.41
C THR A 176 -2.22 9.97 18.96
N TRP A 177 -3.10 10.84 18.44
CA TRP A 177 -3.00 11.33 17.07
C TRP A 177 -1.81 12.26 16.89
N ALA A 178 -1.54 13.16 17.85
CA ALA A 178 -0.38 14.05 17.81
C ALA A 178 0.94 13.26 17.74
N ASN A 179 1.07 12.19 18.52
CA ASN A 179 2.25 11.33 18.44
C ASN A 179 2.39 10.70 17.04
N TYR A 180 1.29 10.26 16.42
CA TYR A 180 1.32 9.71 15.08
C TYR A 180 1.80 10.72 14.03
N PHE A 181 1.35 11.98 14.08
CA PHE A 181 1.73 12.96 13.06
C PHE A 181 3.08 13.66 13.33
N PHE A 182 3.49 13.80 14.59
CA PHE A 182 4.63 14.67 14.96
C PHE A 182 5.83 13.95 15.61
N SER A 183 5.67 12.73 16.15
CA SER A 183 6.81 12.01 16.74
C SER A 183 7.72 11.41 15.66
N GLU A 184 9.01 11.72 15.66
CA GLU A 184 9.98 11.04 14.79
C GLU A 184 10.78 9.94 15.50
N ASP A 185 10.57 9.77 16.81
CA ASP A 185 11.26 8.74 17.58
C ASP A 185 10.56 7.39 17.44
N GLN A 186 11.22 6.46 16.76
CA GLN A 186 10.74 5.10 16.52
C GLN A 186 10.47 4.31 17.82
N LYS A 187 11.10 4.68 18.95
CA LYS A 187 10.90 3.99 20.24
C LYS A 187 9.58 4.36 20.91
N ILE A 188 9.05 5.55 20.66
CA ILE A 188 7.81 6.07 21.27
C ILE A 188 6.72 6.40 20.25
N GLY A 189 7.05 6.35 18.96
CA GLY A 189 6.15 6.62 17.86
C GLY A 189 5.07 5.55 17.74
N LEU A 190 3.82 5.97 17.84
CA LEU A 190 2.66 5.10 17.74
C LEU A 190 2.39 4.75 16.28
N LYS A 191 1.88 3.53 16.07
CA LYS A 191 1.46 3.00 14.79
C LYS A 191 -0.07 2.97 14.73
N VAL A 192 -0.69 4.15 14.88
CA VAL A 192 -2.14 4.31 15.06
C VAL A 192 -2.93 3.68 13.90
N PHE A 193 -2.41 3.80 12.67
CA PHE A 193 -3.03 3.32 11.44
C PHE A 193 -2.56 1.92 11.02
N GLY A 194 -2.04 1.13 11.97
CA GLY A 194 -1.54 -0.23 11.75
C GLY A 194 -0.03 -0.30 11.42
N PRO A 195 0.46 -1.51 11.06
CA PRO A 195 1.85 -1.74 10.70
C PRO A 195 2.32 -0.77 9.62
N LEU A 196 3.51 -0.21 9.85
CA LEU A 196 4.10 0.72 8.90
C LEU A 196 4.45 -0.01 7.62
N VAL A 197 4.24 0.69 6.50
CA VAL A 197 4.81 0.33 5.20
C VAL A 197 6.34 0.28 5.30
N ASN A 198 6.94 -0.84 4.89
CA ASN A 198 8.36 -1.13 5.12
C ASN A 198 9.18 -1.43 3.85
N TYR A 199 8.79 -0.85 2.72
CA TYR A 199 9.54 -0.97 1.47
C TYR A 199 9.70 0.39 0.77
N LYS A 200 10.73 0.49 -0.07
CA LYS A 200 10.97 1.66 -0.92
C LYS A 200 9.88 1.76 -1.98
N ARG A 201 9.26 2.92 -2.11
CA ARG A 201 8.35 3.21 -3.21
C ARG A 201 9.10 3.36 -4.52
N PRO A 202 8.45 3.21 -5.68
CA PRO A 202 9.10 3.38 -6.95
C PRO A 202 9.92 4.68 -7.08
N GLU A 203 9.44 5.77 -6.51
CA GLU A 203 10.04 7.11 -6.58
C GLU A 203 11.22 7.31 -5.63
N ASP A 204 11.39 6.43 -4.64
CA ASP A 204 12.59 6.43 -3.79
C ASP A 204 13.82 5.89 -4.52
N PHE A 205 13.62 5.20 -5.64
CA PHE A 205 14.69 4.73 -6.51
C PHE A 205 15.03 5.81 -7.54
N GLY A 206 16.32 6.00 -7.82
CA GLY A 206 16.77 6.89 -8.89
C GLY A 206 16.34 6.40 -10.28
N GLU A 207 16.65 7.20 -11.29
CA GLU A 207 16.52 6.78 -12.69
C GLU A 207 17.34 5.51 -12.93
N VAL A 208 16.73 4.52 -13.58
CA VAL A 208 17.34 3.21 -13.79
C VAL A 208 18.13 3.25 -15.10
N GLY A 209 19.43 2.94 -15.08
CA GLY A 209 20.28 2.93 -16.27
C GLY A 209 19.86 1.89 -17.32
N CYS A 210 19.16 0.84 -16.90
CA CYS A 210 18.60 -0.19 -17.77
C CYS A 210 19.68 -0.87 -18.64
N GLY A 211 20.85 -1.12 -18.03
CA GLY A 211 21.97 -1.81 -18.67
C GLY A 211 21.76 -3.33 -18.83
N PRO A 212 22.78 -4.08 -19.29
CA PRO A 212 22.66 -5.51 -19.60
C PRO A 212 22.14 -6.37 -18.43
N PHE A 213 22.47 -6.00 -17.19
CA PHE A 213 22.00 -6.67 -15.99
C PHE A 213 20.48 -6.51 -15.81
N TRP A 214 19.98 -5.28 -15.90
CA TRP A 214 18.55 -5.00 -15.82
C TRP A 214 17.77 -5.68 -16.95
N GLU A 215 18.27 -5.61 -18.18
CA GLU A 215 17.65 -6.33 -19.30
C GLU A 215 17.64 -7.85 -19.07
N GLY A 216 18.68 -8.39 -18.43
CA GLY A 216 18.74 -9.80 -18.04
C GLY A 216 17.64 -10.21 -17.06
N LYS A 217 17.25 -9.32 -16.15
CA LYS A 217 16.06 -9.48 -15.30
C LYS A 217 14.80 -9.49 -16.16
N MET A 218 14.62 -8.51 -17.05
CA MET A 218 13.41 -8.45 -17.88
C MET A 218 13.27 -9.66 -18.81
N ARG A 219 14.36 -10.17 -19.40
CA ARG A 219 14.36 -11.44 -20.16
C ARG A 219 13.92 -12.63 -19.30
N CYS A 220 14.32 -12.65 -18.03
CA CYS A 220 13.95 -13.72 -17.11
C CYS A 220 12.44 -13.71 -16.88
N MET A 221 11.87 -12.54 -16.58
CA MET A 221 10.43 -12.36 -16.43
C MET A 221 9.69 -12.72 -17.73
N PHE A 222 10.18 -12.28 -18.90
CA PHE A 222 9.59 -12.61 -20.19
C PHE A 222 9.45 -14.12 -20.37
N ARG A 223 10.52 -14.89 -20.12
CA ARG A 223 10.50 -16.36 -20.22
C ARG A 223 9.56 -17.03 -19.23
N ARG A 224 9.35 -16.45 -18.03
CA ARG A 224 8.38 -16.99 -17.05
C ARG A 224 6.93 -16.75 -17.45
N LEU A 225 6.68 -15.70 -18.23
CA LEU A 225 5.34 -15.34 -18.71
C LEU A 225 5.01 -15.99 -20.07
N ASP A 226 6.00 -16.36 -20.87
CA ASP A 226 5.82 -17.12 -22.13
C ASP A 226 5.62 -18.61 -21.83
N ILE A 227 4.43 -18.96 -21.33
CA ILE A 227 4.07 -20.34 -20.95
C ILE A 227 4.01 -21.26 -22.16
N SER A 228 3.53 -20.76 -23.30
CA SER A 228 3.46 -21.52 -24.55
C SER A 228 4.83 -21.79 -25.16
N GLY A 229 5.84 -20.96 -24.86
CA GLY A 229 7.18 -21.08 -25.43
C GLY A 229 7.25 -20.65 -26.90
N GLU A 230 6.32 -19.81 -27.35
CA GLU A 230 6.21 -19.34 -28.73
C GLU A 230 7.14 -18.15 -29.03
N GLY A 231 7.91 -17.68 -28.04
CA GLY A 231 8.75 -16.49 -28.13
C GLY A 231 7.94 -15.19 -28.10
N ARG A 232 6.66 -15.27 -27.69
CA ARG A 232 5.73 -14.15 -27.55
C ARG A 232 4.79 -14.42 -26.39
N ILE A 233 4.49 -13.39 -25.61
CA ILE A 233 3.50 -13.46 -24.54
C ILE A 233 2.16 -12.98 -25.09
N SER A 234 1.09 -13.71 -24.78
CA SER A 234 -0.28 -13.42 -25.19
C SER A 234 -1.25 -13.52 -24.01
N CYS A 235 -2.50 -13.09 -24.22
CA CYS A 235 -3.58 -13.30 -23.26
C CYS A 235 -3.75 -14.79 -22.87
N GLN A 236 -3.47 -15.70 -23.80
CA GLN A 236 -3.62 -17.13 -23.58
C GLN A 236 -2.63 -17.66 -22.52
N ASP A 237 -1.42 -17.12 -22.45
CA ASP A 237 -0.44 -17.48 -21.42
C ASP A 237 -0.95 -17.08 -20.02
N PHE A 238 -1.52 -15.88 -19.90
CA PHE A 238 -2.14 -15.41 -18.66
C PHE A 238 -3.36 -16.23 -18.24
N ILE A 239 -4.21 -16.64 -19.19
CA ILE A 239 -5.32 -17.56 -18.92
C ILE A 239 -4.80 -18.91 -18.39
N GLN A 240 -3.69 -19.42 -18.94
CA GLN A 240 -3.07 -20.67 -18.48
C GLN A 240 -2.49 -20.52 -17.07
N ILE A 241 -1.81 -19.42 -16.76
CA ILE A 241 -1.31 -19.10 -15.42
C ILE A 241 -2.48 -19.11 -14.42
N ALA A 242 -3.55 -18.36 -14.72
CA ALA A 242 -4.73 -18.28 -13.85
C ALA A 242 -5.38 -19.66 -13.63
N ARG A 243 -5.55 -20.45 -14.69
CA ARG A 243 -6.12 -21.81 -14.58
C ARG A 243 -5.25 -22.73 -13.73
N SER A 244 -3.93 -22.68 -13.91
CA SER A 244 -2.97 -23.45 -13.13
C SER A 244 -3.07 -23.10 -11.64
N LEU A 245 -3.11 -21.81 -11.31
CA LEU A 245 -3.31 -21.34 -9.93
C LEU A 245 -4.62 -21.83 -9.33
N CYS A 246 -5.74 -21.66 -10.04
CA CYS A 246 -7.06 -22.10 -9.56
C CYS A 246 -7.11 -23.61 -9.32
N GLN A 247 -6.52 -24.39 -10.23
CA GLN A 247 -6.50 -25.85 -10.13
C GLN A 247 -5.61 -26.33 -8.97
N ARG A 248 -4.39 -25.81 -8.85
CA ARG A 248 -3.42 -26.19 -7.80
C ARG A 248 -3.85 -25.71 -6.42
N GLY A 249 -4.50 -24.55 -6.35
CA GLY A 249 -5.05 -24.00 -5.11
C GLY A 249 -6.38 -24.63 -4.69
N HIS A 250 -6.97 -25.50 -5.52
CA HIS A 250 -8.30 -26.06 -5.29
C HIS A 250 -9.36 -24.99 -4.99
N LEU A 251 -9.29 -23.88 -5.72
CA LEU A 251 -10.08 -22.69 -5.43
C LEU A 251 -11.55 -22.90 -5.79
N ASP A 252 -12.44 -22.38 -4.95
CA ASP A 252 -13.86 -22.27 -5.31
C ASP A 252 -14.06 -21.29 -6.49
N ARG A 253 -15.30 -21.22 -6.99
CA ARG A 253 -15.64 -20.35 -8.13
C ARG A 253 -15.40 -18.86 -7.85
N LYS A 254 -15.67 -18.37 -6.63
CA LYS A 254 -15.53 -16.96 -6.27
C LYS A 254 -14.05 -16.57 -6.27
N LYS A 255 -13.21 -17.35 -5.58
CA LYS A 255 -11.76 -17.17 -5.54
C LYS A 255 -11.14 -17.34 -6.92
N SER A 256 -11.56 -18.34 -7.70
CA SER A 256 -11.09 -18.55 -9.07
C SER A 256 -11.37 -17.35 -9.98
N ASN A 257 -12.56 -16.75 -9.88
CA ASN A 257 -12.91 -15.54 -10.63
C ASN A 257 -12.05 -14.34 -10.22
N ALA A 258 -11.74 -14.20 -8.93
CA ALA A 258 -10.87 -13.13 -8.44
C ALA A 258 -9.44 -13.27 -8.97
N VAL A 259 -8.87 -14.49 -8.94
CA VAL A 259 -7.56 -14.79 -9.52
C VAL A 259 -7.55 -14.51 -11.03
N MET A 260 -8.55 -15.00 -11.76
CA MET A 260 -8.66 -14.74 -13.21
C MET A 260 -8.72 -13.24 -13.51
N ARG A 261 -9.50 -12.47 -12.75
CA ARG A 261 -9.57 -11.01 -12.92
C ARG A 261 -8.21 -10.36 -12.67
N ALA A 262 -7.53 -10.69 -11.58
CA ALA A 262 -6.22 -10.11 -11.25
C ALA A 262 -5.15 -10.43 -12.31
N ILE A 263 -5.07 -11.70 -12.76
CA ILE A 263 -4.12 -12.14 -13.79
C ILE A 263 -4.42 -11.50 -15.15
N LEU A 264 -5.69 -11.34 -15.54
CA LEU A 264 -6.04 -10.63 -16.77
C LEU A 264 -5.85 -9.12 -16.66
N THR A 265 -6.04 -8.52 -15.48
CA THR A 265 -5.67 -7.12 -15.22
C THR A 265 -4.18 -6.91 -15.44
N ILE A 266 -3.34 -7.86 -15.02
CA ILE A 266 -1.90 -7.79 -15.29
C ILE A 266 -1.62 -7.75 -16.79
N TRP A 267 -2.21 -8.68 -17.54
CA TRP A 267 -2.06 -8.72 -19.00
C TRP A 267 -2.46 -7.39 -19.63
N VAL A 268 -3.67 -6.91 -19.37
CA VAL A 268 -4.23 -5.72 -20.03
C VAL A 268 -3.53 -4.43 -19.60
N LYS A 269 -3.28 -4.24 -18.31
CA LYS A 269 -2.79 -2.96 -17.76
C LYS A 269 -1.27 -2.81 -17.87
N TYR A 270 -0.50 -3.88 -17.67
CA TYR A 270 0.96 -3.77 -17.52
C TYR A 270 1.78 -4.45 -18.62
N ILE A 271 1.24 -5.46 -19.32
CA ILE A 271 2.02 -6.26 -20.27
C ILE A 271 1.67 -5.93 -21.72
N ALA A 272 0.38 -5.87 -22.02
CA ALA A 272 -0.14 -5.74 -23.38
C ALA A 272 -0.33 -4.29 -23.82
N LEU A 273 0.40 -3.35 -23.23
CA LEU A 273 0.26 -1.91 -23.46
C LEU A 273 1.65 -1.30 -23.74
N ASP A 274 1.75 -0.35 -24.67
CA ASP A 274 2.91 0.52 -24.77
C ASP A 274 2.69 1.83 -24.02
N LYS A 275 3.73 2.68 -24.00
CA LYS A 275 3.69 4.00 -23.37
C LYS A 275 2.58 4.92 -23.90
N ASP A 276 2.05 4.66 -25.09
CA ASP A 276 1.04 5.48 -25.75
C ASP A 276 -0.38 4.89 -25.54
N GLY A 277 -0.51 3.85 -24.70
CA GLY A 277 -1.78 3.20 -24.39
C GLY A 277 -2.25 2.19 -25.44
N LYS A 278 -1.44 1.86 -26.44
CA LYS A 278 -1.85 0.94 -27.51
C LYS A 278 -1.79 -0.50 -27.03
N HIS A 279 -2.88 -1.23 -27.23
CA HIS A 279 -2.95 -2.64 -26.89
C HIS A 279 -2.31 -3.57 -27.93
N PHE A 280 -1.55 -4.56 -27.45
CA PHE A 280 -0.98 -5.65 -28.24
C PHE A 280 -1.80 -6.93 -28.09
N ALA A 281 -2.02 -7.65 -29.19
CA ALA A 281 -2.57 -9.01 -29.14
C ALA A 281 -1.55 -10.03 -28.59
N SER A 282 -0.27 -9.80 -28.90
CA SER A 282 0.88 -10.51 -28.33
C SER A 282 2.12 -9.61 -28.34
N ILE A 283 3.05 -9.85 -27.42
CA ILE A 283 4.27 -9.04 -27.23
C ILE A 283 5.52 -9.94 -27.33
N ASN A 284 6.50 -9.54 -28.13
CA ASN A 284 7.79 -10.24 -28.20
C ASN A 284 8.77 -9.69 -27.14
N GLU A 285 9.90 -10.36 -26.93
CA GLU A 285 10.90 -9.98 -25.92
C GLU A 285 11.39 -8.52 -26.06
N LYS A 286 11.64 -8.08 -27.30
CA LYS A 286 12.16 -6.73 -27.57
C LYS A 286 11.15 -5.65 -27.17
N ASP A 287 9.89 -5.82 -27.58
CA ASP A 287 8.82 -4.87 -27.26
C ASP A 287 8.49 -4.91 -25.76
N PHE A 288 8.53 -6.09 -25.13
CA PHE A 288 8.37 -6.23 -23.68
C PHE A 288 9.42 -5.43 -22.90
N ILE A 289 10.72 -5.60 -23.22
CA ILE A 289 11.81 -4.87 -22.56
C ILE A 289 11.69 -3.37 -22.81
N LYS A 290 11.34 -2.96 -24.03
CA LYS A 290 11.12 -1.54 -24.39
C LYS A 290 9.98 -0.93 -23.56
N ASN A 291 8.86 -1.63 -23.43
CA ASN A 291 7.70 -1.13 -22.68
C ASN A 291 8.00 -1.08 -21.18
N MET A 292 8.66 -2.10 -20.62
CA MET A 292 9.11 -2.08 -19.22
C MET A 292 10.06 -0.92 -18.93
N ARG A 293 10.99 -0.60 -19.85
CA ARG A 293 11.90 0.55 -19.73
C ARG A 293 11.14 1.86 -19.69
N ALA A 294 10.14 2.01 -20.55
CA ALA A 294 9.28 3.20 -20.59
C ALA A 294 8.40 3.32 -19.33
N LEU A 295 7.92 2.20 -18.79
CA LEU A 295 7.15 2.18 -17.55
C LEU A 295 8.01 2.64 -16.36
N ILE A 296 9.18 2.04 -16.16
CA ILE A 296 9.98 2.33 -14.96
C ILE A 296 10.58 3.74 -14.96
N ASN A 297 10.99 4.29 -16.09
CA ASN A 297 11.58 5.65 -16.15
C ASN A 297 10.60 6.71 -16.69
N GLY A 298 9.31 6.38 -16.80
CA GLY A 298 8.28 7.26 -17.34
C GLY A 298 7.32 7.79 -16.28
N GLU A 299 6.26 8.46 -16.74
CA GLU A 299 5.22 9.06 -15.89
C GLU A 299 4.44 8.03 -15.06
N PHE A 300 4.36 6.79 -15.54
CA PHE A 300 3.66 5.68 -14.88
C PHE A 300 4.54 4.88 -13.92
N ARG A 301 5.71 5.38 -13.52
CA ARG A 301 6.62 4.67 -12.59
C ARG A 301 5.94 4.27 -11.28
N HIS A 302 5.04 5.10 -10.78
CA HIS A 302 4.24 4.87 -9.58
C HIS A 302 3.38 3.60 -9.66
N GLU A 303 3.08 3.10 -10.85
CA GLU A 303 2.31 1.87 -11.05
C GLU A 303 3.11 0.59 -10.80
N ILE A 304 4.43 0.67 -10.57
CA ILE A 304 5.27 -0.53 -10.41
C ILE A 304 4.92 -1.33 -9.16
N ASP A 305 4.62 -0.68 -8.04
CA ASP A 305 4.23 -1.42 -6.83
C ASP A 305 2.76 -1.84 -6.88
N GLN A 306 1.87 -1.08 -7.53
CA GLN A 306 0.50 -1.51 -7.82
C GLN A 306 0.46 -2.72 -8.78
N PHE A 307 1.41 -2.79 -9.70
CA PHE A 307 1.65 -3.98 -10.54
C PHE A 307 2.01 -5.18 -9.66
N GLY A 308 2.96 -5.01 -8.74
CA GLY A 308 3.32 -6.04 -7.76
C GLY A 308 2.16 -6.44 -6.87
N TRP A 309 1.34 -5.48 -6.42
CA TRP A 309 0.17 -5.72 -5.57
C TRP A 309 -0.90 -6.54 -6.30
N THR A 310 -1.11 -6.25 -7.59
CA THR A 310 -2.04 -7.03 -8.43
C THR A 310 -1.58 -8.49 -8.54
N PHE A 311 -0.27 -8.72 -8.66
CA PHE A 311 0.31 -10.06 -8.59
C PHE A 311 0.15 -10.70 -7.22
N PHE A 312 0.44 -9.97 -6.14
CA PHE A 312 0.27 -10.44 -4.77
C PHE A 312 -1.16 -10.93 -4.54
N LYS A 313 -2.17 -10.15 -4.93
CA LYS A 313 -3.59 -10.53 -4.82
C LYS A 313 -4.00 -11.73 -5.67
N ALA A 314 -3.29 -12.01 -6.76
CA ALA A 314 -3.54 -13.20 -7.57
C ALA A 314 -2.98 -14.47 -6.91
N VAL A 315 -1.88 -14.35 -6.15
CA VAL A 315 -1.18 -15.47 -5.48
C VAL A 315 -1.73 -15.72 -4.08
N GLU A 316 -2.04 -14.66 -3.32
CA GLU A 316 -2.64 -14.70 -1.98
C GLU A 316 -4.13 -15.06 -2.11
N THR A 317 -4.42 -16.36 -2.12
CA THR A 317 -5.75 -16.92 -2.36
C THR A 317 -6.49 -17.28 -1.08
N SER A 318 -5.77 -17.36 0.04
CA SER A 318 -6.31 -17.68 1.35
C SER A 318 -7.26 -16.57 1.85
N GLY A 319 -6.92 -15.30 1.56
CA GLY A 319 -7.56 -14.08 2.01
C GLY A 319 -7.06 -13.59 3.37
N ASP A 320 -5.99 -14.15 3.92
CA ASP A 320 -5.45 -13.79 5.24
C ASP A 320 -4.43 -12.63 5.20
N GLY A 321 -4.08 -12.18 3.98
CA GLY A 321 -3.14 -11.08 3.74
C GLY A 321 -1.67 -11.50 3.69
N TYR A 322 -1.36 -12.80 3.68
CA TYR A 322 -0.02 -13.34 3.56
C TYR A 322 0.05 -14.44 2.50
N ILE A 323 1.09 -14.41 1.66
CA ILE A 323 1.35 -15.54 0.76
C ILE A 323 1.99 -16.66 1.57
N GLN A 324 1.28 -17.77 1.68
CA GLN A 324 1.78 -18.99 2.31
C GLN A 324 2.75 -19.73 1.37
N LEU A 325 3.64 -20.56 1.92
CA LEU A 325 4.62 -21.32 1.11
C LEU A 325 3.96 -22.14 -0.01
N GLN A 326 2.80 -22.76 0.27
CA GLN A 326 2.10 -23.55 -0.74
C GLN A 326 1.52 -22.68 -1.86
N GLU A 327 1.06 -21.47 -1.56
CA GLU A 327 0.56 -20.52 -2.57
C GLU A 327 1.71 -20.01 -3.43
N TYR A 328 2.86 -19.71 -2.82
CA TYR A 328 4.08 -19.35 -3.54
C TYR A 328 4.54 -20.49 -4.47
N ARG A 329 4.55 -21.74 -3.99
CA ARG A 329 4.85 -22.90 -4.85
C ARG A 329 3.90 -23.01 -6.04
N ASN A 330 2.61 -22.78 -5.85
CA ASN A 330 1.63 -22.90 -6.92
C ASN A 330 1.93 -21.95 -8.10
N ILE A 331 2.33 -20.70 -7.82
CA ILE A 331 2.72 -19.75 -8.89
C ILE A 331 4.08 -20.10 -9.50
N GLN A 332 5.06 -20.49 -8.68
CA GLN A 332 6.39 -20.88 -9.17
C GLN A 332 6.29 -22.10 -10.10
N GLU A 333 5.50 -23.11 -9.74
CA GLU A 333 5.24 -24.28 -10.59
C GLU A 333 4.46 -23.91 -11.86
N ALA A 334 3.56 -22.92 -11.81
CA ALA A 334 2.90 -22.40 -13.00
C ALA A 334 3.88 -21.72 -13.97
N TRP A 335 5.00 -21.21 -13.47
CA TRP A 335 6.11 -20.69 -14.28
C TRP A 335 7.23 -21.71 -14.55
N GLY A 336 6.99 -22.99 -14.28
CA GLY A 336 7.94 -24.08 -14.52
C GLY A 336 9.17 -24.06 -13.61
N VAL A 337 9.07 -23.48 -12.40
CA VAL A 337 10.10 -23.52 -11.36
C VAL A 337 9.91 -24.74 -10.47
N SER A 338 11.00 -25.39 -10.06
CA SER A 338 10.94 -26.54 -9.15
C SER A 338 10.56 -26.12 -7.73
N ARG A 339 10.09 -27.07 -6.93
CA ARG A 339 9.74 -26.79 -5.52
C ARG A 339 10.96 -26.39 -4.71
N GLU A 340 12.09 -27.00 -4.96
CA GLU A 340 13.34 -26.73 -4.24
C GLU A 340 13.82 -25.30 -4.50
N GLU A 341 13.74 -24.83 -5.75
CA GLU A 341 14.05 -23.46 -6.11
C GLU A 341 13.05 -22.47 -5.52
N ALA A 342 11.74 -22.78 -5.58
CA ALA A 342 10.70 -21.97 -4.97
C ALA A 342 10.89 -21.81 -3.45
N ASP A 343 11.14 -22.90 -2.74
CA ASP A 343 11.39 -22.90 -1.29
C ASP A 343 12.63 -22.09 -0.92
N GLY A 344 13.69 -22.19 -1.73
CA GLY A 344 14.91 -21.41 -1.57
C GLY A 344 14.63 -19.91 -1.68
N PHE A 345 13.88 -19.50 -2.70
CA PHE A 345 13.55 -18.10 -2.92
C PHE A 345 12.55 -17.55 -1.91
N TYR A 346 11.58 -18.36 -1.48
CA TYR A 346 10.63 -18.00 -0.42
C TYR A 346 11.35 -17.56 0.86
N LYS A 347 12.39 -18.30 1.27
CA LYS A 347 13.23 -17.95 2.44
C LYS A 347 14.03 -16.66 2.27
N VAL A 348 14.28 -16.22 1.04
CA VAL A 348 14.94 -14.93 0.75
C VAL A 348 13.94 -13.77 0.86
N LEU A 349 12.69 -14.01 0.46
CA LEU A 349 11.59 -13.07 0.56
C LEU A 349 11.11 -12.89 2.01
N ASP A 350 11.04 -13.97 2.78
CA ASP A 350 10.66 -14.00 4.21
C ASP A 350 11.80 -13.41 5.06
N VAL A 351 11.80 -12.10 5.23
CA VAL A 351 12.89 -11.34 5.86
C VAL A 351 12.84 -11.50 7.37
N ASP A 352 11.64 -11.48 7.95
CA ASP A 352 11.47 -11.60 9.41
C ASP A 352 11.40 -13.06 9.91
N LYS A 353 11.29 -14.02 8.98
CA LYS A 353 11.31 -15.47 9.22
C LYS A 353 10.10 -15.95 10.01
N ASP A 354 8.96 -15.30 9.85
CA ASP A 354 7.70 -15.74 10.46
C ASP A 354 6.99 -16.87 9.67
N GLY A 355 7.54 -17.24 8.52
CA GLY A 355 7.10 -18.38 7.70
C GLY A 355 6.01 -18.04 6.69
N ARG A 356 5.61 -16.77 6.55
CA ARG A 356 4.57 -16.29 5.63
C ARG A 356 5.02 -14.97 4.99
N LEU A 357 4.74 -14.75 3.71
CA LEU A 357 5.18 -13.51 3.06
C LEU A 357 4.12 -12.42 3.20
N SER A 358 4.47 -11.36 3.92
CA SER A 358 3.66 -10.16 3.94
C SER A 358 3.68 -9.44 2.58
N SER A 359 2.69 -8.58 2.33
CA SER A 359 2.70 -7.73 1.14
C SER A 359 3.94 -6.84 1.07
N ASP A 360 4.41 -6.33 2.21
CA ASP A 360 5.56 -5.44 2.25
C ASP A 360 6.86 -6.16 1.85
N GLU A 361 7.06 -7.39 2.30
CA GLU A 361 8.20 -8.21 1.89
C GLU A 361 8.17 -8.54 0.40
N TYR A 362 7.00 -8.92 -0.10
CA TYR A 362 6.81 -9.20 -1.51
C TYR A 362 7.05 -7.95 -2.38
N LEU A 363 6.47 -6.82 -2.01
CA LEU A 363 6.60 -5.56 -2.76
C LEU A 363 8.00 -4.96 -2.66
N ASN A 364 8.71 -5.15 -1.55
CA ASN A 364 10.12 -4.80 -1.45
C ASN A 364 10.95 -5.54 -2.49
N ALA A 365 10.77 -6.86 -2.59
CA ALA A 365 11.45 -7.66 -3.59
C ALA A 365 11.04 -7.29 -5.01
N TRP A 366 9.75 -7.01 -5.22
CA TRP A 366 9.19 -6.57 -6.49
C TRP A 366 9.81 -5.26 -6.96
N CYS A 367 9.76 -4.21 -6.15
CA CYS A 367 10.32 -2.91 -6.49
C CYS A 367 11.83 -2.98 -6.72
N ASP A 368 12.58 -3.70 -5.87
CA ASP A 368 14.01 -3.90 -6.09
C ASP A 368 14.30 -4.67 -7.40
N TYR A 369 13.46 -5.65 -7.76
CA TYR A 369 13.61 -6.36 -9.02
C TYR A 369 13.44 -5.46 -10.25
N PHE A 370 12.48 -4.53 -10.24
CA PHE A 370 12.27 -3.62 -11.38
C PHE A 370 13.20 -2.40 -11.37
N LEU A 371 13.54 -1.89 -10.19
CA LEU A 371 14.13 -0.56 -10.01
C LEU A 371 15.52 -0.56 -9.37
N GLY A 372 15.92 -1.66 -8.72
CA GLY A 372 17.27 -1.83 -8.18
C GLY A 372 18.28 -2.21 -9.26
N GLU A 373 19.48 -1.61 -9.20
CA GLU A 373 20.59 -1.94 -10.12
C GLU A 373 21.76 -2.66 -9.44
N ASP A 374 21.68 -2.93 -8.13
CA ASP A 374 22.71 -3.66 -7.39
C ASP A 374 22.77 -5.14 -7.83
N PRO A 375 23.86 -5.60 -8.47
CA PRO A 375 24.01 -6.99 -8.89
C PRO A 375 24.11 -7.98 -7.73
N GLN A 376 24.36 -7.50 -6.51
CA GLN A 376 24.41 -8.30 -5.29
C GLN A 376 23.09 -8.31 -4.51
N SER A 377 22.05 -7.61 -4.99
CA SER A 377 20.74 -7.67 -4.36
C SER A 377 20.25 -9.11 -4.24
N LYS A 378 19.76 -9.46 -3.06
CA LYS A 378 19.13 -10.77 -2.82
C LYS A 378 17.85 -10.97 -3.64
N PHE A 379 17.23 -9.88 -4.10
CA PHE A 379 15.99 -9.92 -4.89
C PHE A 379 16.23 -9.92 -6.41
N ARG A 380 17.48 -9.86 -6.88
CA ARG A 380 17.86 -9.81 -8.30
C ARG A 380 17.30 -10.94 -9.17
N ALA A 381 16.89 -12.04 -8.55
CA ALA A 381 16.44 -13.25 -9.21
C ALA A 381 14.97 -13.60 -8.88
N LEU A 382 14.12 -12.61 -8.60
CA LEU A 382 12.69 -12.79 -8.27
C LEU A 382 11.94 -13.69 -9.29
N PHE A 383 12.27 -13.60 -10.57
CA PHE A 383 11.72 -14.45 -11.63
C PHE A 383 12.68 -15.58 -12.09
N GLY A 384 13.78 -15.78 -11.37
CA GLY A 384 14.83 -16.77 -11.67
C GLY A 384 16.21 -16.13 -11.94
N PRO A 385 17.23 -16.97 -12.21
CA PRO A 385 18.59 -16.49 -12.45
C PRO A 385 18.66 -15.49 -13.61
N VAL A 386 19.41 -14.40 -13.40
CA VAL A 386 19.57 -13.31 -14.40
C VAL A 386 20.17 -13.86 -15.69
N ILE A 387 19.51 -13.61 -16.82
CA ILE A 387 19.94 -14.09 -18.13
C ILE A 387 20.95 -13.11 -18.72
N THR A 388 22.22 -13.51 -18.78
CA THR A 388 23.33 -12.64 -19.23
C THR A 388 23.54 -12.61 -20.74
N LYS A 389 22.93 -13.52 -21.51
CA LYS A 389 23.02 -13.56 -22.98
C LYS A 389 21.64 -13.77 -23.62
N PRO A 390 21.29 -13.07 -24.72
CA PRO A 390 20.12 -13.42 -25.52
C PRO A 390 20.27 -14.87 -26.04
N PRO A 391 19.18 -15.63 -26.18
CA PRO A 391 19.27 -16.92 -26.86
C PRO A 391 19.76 -16.69 -28.30
N GLU A 392 20.72 -17.49 -28.76
CA GLU A 392 21.12 -17.49 -30.16
C GLU A 392 19.87 -17.78 -31.00
N ALA A 393 19.62 -16.93 -32.01
CA ALA A 393 18.48 -17.10 -32.91
C ALA A 393 18.54 -18.52 -33.51
N ARG A 394 17.53 -19.33 -33.22
CA ARG A 394 17.33 -20.63 -33.87
C ARG A 394 16.49 -20.47 -35.13
#